data_AF-A0A7V9CU49-F1
#
_entry.id   AF-A0A7V9CU49-F1
#
_cell.length_a   1.000
_cell.length_b   1.000
_cell.length_c   1.000
_cell.angle_alpha   90.00
_cell.angle_beta   90.00
_cell.angle_gamma   90.00
#
_symmetry.space_group_name_H-M   'P 1'
#
loop_
_entity.id
_entity.type
_entity.pdbx_description
1 polymer ?
#
loop_
_entity_poly.entity_id
_entity_poly.type
_entity_poly.pdbx_seq_one_letter_code
_entity_poly.pdbx_strand_id
1 'polypeptide(L)' 'MQKRPSRIDLLELDIDLRLADLWREACEIDEWNLEVVAAFIRAAYGKGYCDALTEDSPGSLCAEHGYRVPPRRGSPVRD' A
#
# COMPACT_ATOMS: atom_id res chain seq x y z
N MET A 1 3.02 -14.70 -27.39
CA MET A 1 3.16 -15.46 -26.13
C MET A 1 2.87 -14.49 -25.00
N GLN A 2 1.77 -14.66 -24.26
CA GLN A 2 1.51 -13.80 -23.09
C GLN A 2 2.59 -14.08 -22.04
N LYS A 3 3.34 -13.05 -21.67
CA LYS A 3 4.38 -13.14 -20.64
C LYS A 3 3.67 -13.34 -19.30
N ARG A 4 4.10 -14.33 -18.50
CA ARG A 4 3.58 -14.45 -17.12
C ARG A 4 3.94 -13.17 -16.34
N PRO A 5 3.03 -12.63 -15.52
CA PRO A 5 3.31 -11.45 -14.72
C PRO A 5 4.53 -11.67 -13.83
N SER A 6 5.36 -10.63 -13.71
CA SER A 6 6.45 -10.59 -12.75
C SER A 6 5.91 -10.41 -11.33
N ARG A 7 6.76 -10.60 -10.31
CA ARG A 7 6.41 -10.31 -8.92
C ARG A 7 6.09 -8.83 -8.71
N ILE A 8 6.80 -7.94 -9.43
CA ILE A 8 6.56 -6.50 -9.35
C ILE A 8 5.20 -6.18 -9.95
N ASP A 9 4.85 -6.79 -11.09
CA ASP A 9 3.55 -6.57 -11.75
C ASP A 9 2.38 -6.97 -10.83
N LEU A 10 2.53 -8.06 -10.06
CA LEU A 10 1.52 -8.51 -9.11
C LEU A 10 1.42 -7.60 -7.88
N LEU A 11 2.55 -7.05 -7.41
CA LEU A 11 2.56 -6.08 -6.32
C LEU A 11 1.88 -4.78 -6.73
N GLU A 12 2.21 -4.25 -7.92
CA GLU A 12 1.60 -3.05 -8.46
C GLU A 12 0.08 -3.23 -8.58
N LEU A 13 -0.37 -4.37 -9.12
CA LEU A 13 -1.79 -4.69 -9.22
C LEU A 13 -2.49 -4.75 -7.86
N ASP A 14 -1.89 -5.38 -6.85
CA ASP A 14 -2.49 -5.43 -5.51
C ASP A 14 -2.59 -4.04 -4.86
N ILE A 15 -1.56 -3.21 -5.04
CA ILE A 15 -1.58 -1.81 -4.58
C ILE A 15 -2.70 -1.03 -5.30
N ASP A 16 -2.82 -1.17 -6.62
CA ASP A 16 -3.86 -0.50 -7.40
C ASP A 16 -5.27 -0.90 -6.97
N LEU A 17 -5.49 -2.19 -6.70
CA LEU A 17 -6.77 -2.68 -6.19
C LEU A 17 -7.10 -2.09 -4.80
N ARG A 18 -6.11 -1.96 -3.92
CA ARG A 18 -6.30 -1.34 -2.59
C ARG A 18 -6.55 0.16 -2.66
N LEU A 19 -6.00 0.82 -3.67
CA LEU A 19 -6.14 2.25 -3.91
C LEU A 19 -7.26 2.57 -4.92
N ALA A 20 -8.09 1.61 -5.32
CA ALA A 20 -9.08 1.79 -6.37
C ALA A 20 -10.01 3.00 -6.14
N ASP A 21 -10.43 3.24 -4.89
CA ASP A 21 -11.26 4.40 -4.56
C ASP A 21 -10.49 5.72 -4.69
N LEU A 22 -9.22 5.75 -4.31
CA LEU A 22 -8.35 6.93 -4.50
C LEU A 22 -8.09 7.15 -5.99
N TRP A 23 -7.91 6.08 -6.78
CA TRP A 23 -7.77 6.18 -8.22
C TRP A 23 -9.02 6.78 -8.86
N ARG A 24 -10.21 6.35 -8.42
CA ARG A 24 -11.47 6.94 -8.85
C ARG A 24 -11.53 8.44 -8.52
N GLU A 25 -11.14 8.84 -7.32
CA GLU A 25 -11.09 10.26 -6.94
C GLU A 25 -10.07 11.05 -7.76
N ALA A 26 -8.91 10.47 -8.05
CA ALA A 26 -7.88 11.09 -8.88
C ALA A 26 -8.35 11.37 -10.31
N CYS A 27 -9.25 10.54 -10.86
CA CYS A 27 -9.85 10.76 -12.17
C CYS A 27 -10.77 12.00 -12.24
N GLU A 28 -11.27 12.48 -11.10
CA GLU A 28 -12.14 13.67 -11.01
C GLU A 28 -11.32 14.97 -10.82
N ILE A 29 -9.98 14.89 -10.84
CA ILE A 29 -9.09 16.05 -10.68
C ILE A 29 -8.74 16.63 -12.04
N ASP A 30 -9.29 17.81 -12.33
CA ASP A 30 -9.01 18.55 -13.57
C ASP A 30 -7.64 19.25 -13.57
N GLU A 31 -7.17 19.71 -12.41
CA GLU A 31 -5.91 20.44 -12.27
C GLU A 31 -5.03 19.84 -11.16
N TRP A 32 -3.81 19.46 -11.54
CA TRP A 32 -2.82 18.89 -10.62
C TRP A 32 -1.84 19.95 -10.16
N ASN A 33 -1.79 20.16 -8.84
CA ASN A 33 -0.76 20.96 -8.19
C ASN A 33 -0.09 20.16 -7.06
N LEU A 34 0.98 20.72 -6.49
CA LEU A 34 1.76 20.01 -5.47
C LEU A 34 0.95 19.67 -4.21
N GLU A 35 -0.02 20.48 -3.83
CA GLU A 35 -0.88 20.24 -2.67
C GLU A 35 -1.80 19.04 -2.90
N VAL A 36 -2.38 18.93 -4.09
CA VAL A 36 -3.22 17.79 -4.51
C VAL A 36 -2.38 16.51 -4.56
N VAL A 37 -1.22 16.53 -5.20
CA VAL A 37 -0.29 15.38 -5.20
C VAL A 37 0.07 14.97 -3.77
N ALA A 38 0.42 15.93 -2.92
CA ALA A 38 0.75 15.66 -1.53
C ALA A 38 -0.44 15.10 -0.73
N ALA A 39 -1.68 15.45 -1.07
CA ALA A 39 -2.87 14.88 -0.47
C ALA A 39 -3.05 13.41 -0.86
N PHE A 40 -2.96 13.07 -2.16
CA PHE A 40 -3.05 11.69 -2.63
C PHE A 40 -1.94 10.80 -2.07
N ILE A 41 -0.70 11.30 -2.02
CA ILE A 41 0.41 10.56 -1.40
C ILE A 41 0.10 10.25 0.07
N ARG A 42 -0.33 11.25 0.85
CA ARG A 42 -0.69 11.03 2.25
C ARG A 42 -1.87 10.06 2.41
N ALA A 43 -2.86 10.13 1.54
CA ALA A 43 -3.99 9.20 1.54
C ALA A 43 -3.56 7.77 1.22
N ALA A 44 -2.68 7.57 0.23
CA ALA A 44 -2.13 6.25 -0.11
C ALA A 44 -1.30 5.66 1.04
N TYR A 45 -0.42 6.45 1.67
CA TYR A 45 0.31 6.03 2.87
C TYR A 45 -0.63 5.71 4.02
N GLY A 46 -1.66 6.54 4.24
CA GLY A 46 -2.68 6.32 5.25
C GLY A 46 -3.43 5.00 5.04
N LYS A 47 -3.81 4.69 3.80
CA LYS A 47 -4.42 3.42 3.44
C LYS A 47 -3.48 2.25 3.73
N GLY A 48 -2.21 2.36 3.37
CA GLY A 48 -1.21 1.34 3.69
C GLY A 48 -1.02 1.10 5.20
N TYR A 49 -1.11 2.14 6.03
CA TYR A 49 -1.09 1.98 7.49
C TYR A 49 -2.34 1.29 8.02
N CYS A 50 -3.52 1.67 7.54
CA CYS A 50 -4.77 1.00 7.91
C CYS A 50 -4.73 -0.48 7.52
N ASP A 51 -4.33 -0.80 6.29
CA ASP A 51 -4.19 -2.17 5.80
C ASP A 51 -3.24 -2.98 6.69
N ALA A 52 -2.08 -2.41 7.05
CA ALA A 52 -1.11 -3.04 7.94
C ALA A 52 -1.64 -3.26 9.38
N LEU A 53 -2.52 -2.37 9.86
CA LEU A 53 -3.15 -2.50 11.17
C LEU A 53 -4.28 -3.55 11.18
N THR A 54 -4.84 -3.85 10.02
CA THR A 54 -5.95 -4.79 9.85
C THR A 54 -5.53 -6.13 9.24
N GLU A 55 -4.22 -6.40 9.09
CA GLU A 55 -3.73 -7.70 8.63
C GLU A 55 -4.21 -8.84 9.55
N ASP A 56 -4.54 -9.99 8.96
CA ASP A 56 -4.88 -11.21 9.73
C ASP A 56 -3.74 -11.61 10.69
N SER A 57 -2.51 -11.47 10.23
CA SER A 57 -1.31 -11.64 11.04
C SER A 57 -0.25 -10.60 10.71
N PRO A 58 0.60 -10.18 11.67
CA PRO A 58 1.60 -9.15 11.44
C PRO A 58 2.55 -9.50 10.28
N GLY A 59 2.58 -8.65 9.25
CA GLY A 59 3.46 -8.81 8.08
C GLY A 59 2.94 -9.76 7.00
N SER A 60 1.65 -10.14 7.05
CA SER A 60 1.01 -10.96 6.01
C SER A 60 1.17 -10.34 4.62
N LEU A 61 0.98 -9.03 4.49
CA LEU A 61 1.12 -8.28 3.24
C LEU A 61 2.53 -8.36 2.67
N CYS A 62 3.55 -8.30 3.52
CA CYS A 62 4.93 -8.50 3.09
C CYS A 62 5.15 -9.93 2.59
N ALA A 63 4.64 -10.93 3.32
CA ALA A 63 4.82 -12.33 3.00
C ALA A 63 4.10 -12.74 1.71
N GLU A 64 2.87 -12.26 1.49
CA GLU A 64 2.06 -12.48 0.28
C GLU A 64 2.80 -12.05 -0.99
N HIS A 65 3.52 -10.93 -0.91
CA HIS A 65 4.33 -10.40 -2.01
C HIS A 65 5.77 -10.93 -2.04
N GLY A 66 6.11 -11.88 -1.15
CA GLY A 66 7.43 -12.51 -1.09
C GLY A 66 8.54 -11.60 -0.56
N TYR A 67 8.20 -10.55 0.19
CA TYR A 67 9.13 -9.68 0.90
C TYR A 67 9.44 -10.21 2.30
N ARG A 68 10.65 -9.87 2.78
CA ARG A 68 11.02 -10.11 4.18
C ARG A 68 10.20 -9.19 5.08
N VAL A 69 9.48 -9.78 6.03
CA VAL A 69 8.81 -9.02 7.10
C VAL A 69 9.87 -8.30 7.94
N PRO A 70 9.80 -6.96 8.08
CA PRO A 70 10.72 -6.21 8.93
C PRO A 70 10.64 -6.69 10.39
N PRO A 71 11.78 -6.79 11.11
CA PRO A 71 11.74 -7.19 12.52
C PRO A 71 11.00 -6.13 13.34
N ARG A 72 10.17 -6.57 14.28
CA ARG A 72 9.56 -5.66 15.26
C ARG A 72 10.67 -5.01 16.08
N ARG A 73 10.75 -3.67 16.08
CA ARG A 73 11.55 -2.95 17.08
C ARG A 73 10.91 -3.26 18.43
N GLY A 74 11.68 -3.84 19.34
CA GLY A 74 11.17 -4.35 20.63
C GLY A 74 10.25 -3.32 21.31
N SER A 75 9.06 -3.75 21.69
CA SER A 75 8.22 -2.96 22.59
C SER A 75 9.02 -2.65 23.86
N PRO A 76 8.96 -1.43 24.41
CA PRO A 76 9.44 -1.23 25.77
C PRO A 76 8.68 -2.21 26.67
N VAL A 77 9.44 -2.95 27.49
CA VAL A 77 8.89 -3.79 28.56
C VAL A 77 7.96 -2.89 29.37
N ARG A 78 6.66 -3.21 29.40
CA ARG A 78 5.74 -2.62 30.36
C ARG A 78 5.91 -3.45 31.63
N ASP A 79 6.49 -2.83 32.65
CA ASP A 79 6.46 -3.33 34.04
C ASP A 79 5.02 -3.39 34.57
#